data_AF-A0A967FYC7-F1
#
_entry.id   AF-A0A967FYC7-F1
#
_cell.length_a   1.000
_cell.length_b   1.000
_cell.length_c   1.000
_cell.angle_alpha   90.00
_cell.angle_beta   90.00
_cell.angle_gamma   90.00
#
_symmetry.space_group_name_H-M   'P 1'
#
loop_
_entity.id
_entity.type
_entity.pdbx_description
1 polymer ?
#
loop_
_entity_poly.entity_id
_entity_poly.type
_entity_poly.pdbx_seq_one_letter_code
_entity_poly.pdbx_strand_id
1 'polypeptide(L)'
;YIAKAEFVASYHSYLVLGNVTLQDATRYQHYIYTSNIGEGVLASGWRQDANKDAAAYYIEGRGEITGGFGNWEGYLIVFKRYSIRKVWFVGGTIPLKQEEQSPDVGCTAPGSVGNDPDGNLYFYGSDKAFREVNAGKISYGIDKTARAINPSLLKSIRFTFVDEYGELRWAVPYGNSATANNKIVIYKEGRWDTDIDIAVTAFGKYTRQSGYTWDTLPFSSWDTWAWDSWEAVNASSDFPVCLCSDSSGFTYNLIGAFTDNGSTYDSSFEITTDLGDKQTLMYYKRVLQIYCYFRAKTAGTLDLYVKKDSESSYGSSLGSFSMVGDGDILRVRLAVDIRARHFLFKPQSTSDFDFIGMEFEYKLSGTR
;
A
#
# COMPACT_ATOMS: atom_id res chain seq x y z
N TYR A 1 -17.22 -29.41 -23.61
CA TYR A 1 -15.97 -29.40 -22.81
C TYR A 1 -15.67 -27.98 -22.33
N ILE A 2 -14.97 -27.85 -21.20
CA ILE A 2 -14.54 -26.55 -20.66
C ILE A 2 -13.45 -25.95 -21.55
N ALA A 3 -13.69 -24.74 -22.06
CA ALA A 3 -12.73 -23.99 -22.88
C ALA A 3 -11.98 -22.92 -22.07
N LYS A 4 -12.65 -22.30 -21.11
CA LYS A 4 -12.08 -21.24 -20.26
C LYS A 4 -12.70 -21.27 -18.87
N ALA A 5 -11.91 -20.96 -17.85
CA ALA A 5 -12.40 -20.60 -16.52
C ALA A 5 -11.90 -19.19 -16.18
N GLU A 6 -12.73 -18.34 -15.59
CA GLU A 6 -12.29 -17.02 -15.11
C GLU A 6 -11.59 -17.14 -13.75
N PHE A 7 -11.98 -18.12 -12.93
CA PHE A 7 -11.41 -18.36 -11.61
C PHE A 7 -10.99 -19.81 -11.43
N VAL A 8 -9.84 -20.00 -10.81
CA VAL A 8 -9.25 -21.32 -10.54
C VAL A 8 -8.72 -21.30 -9.11
N ALA A 9 -9.03 -22.35 -8.35
CA ALA A 9 -8.48 -22.57 -7.02
C ALA A 9 -8.29 -24.06 -6.76
N SER A 10 -7.40 -24.40 -5.83
CA SER A 10 -7.39 -25.72 -5.19
C SER A 10 -8.20 -25.67 -3.91
N TYR A 11 -8.93 -26.74 -3.62
CA TYR A 11 -9.66 -26.91 -2.37
C TYR A 11 -9.63 -28.39 -1.98
N HIS A 12 -8.97 -28.70 -0.86
CA HIS A 12 -8.58 -30.07 -0.50
C HIS A 12 -7.82 -30.72 -1.66
N SER A 13 -8.23 -31.94 -2.07
CA SER A 13 -7.64 -32.67 -3.20
C SER A 13 -8.31 -32.37 -4.55
N TYR A 14 -9.06 -31.27 -4.65
CA TYR A 14 -9.82 -30.91 -5.84
C TYR A 14 -9.33 -29.61 -6.48
N LEU A 15 -9.33 -29.59 -7.81
CA LEU A 15 -9.29 -28.38 -8.62
C LEU A 15 -10.73 -27.84 -8.75
N VAL A 16 -10.93 -26.57 -8.42
CA VAL A 16 -12.21 -25.87 -8.50
C VAL A 16 -12.12 -24.79 -9.57
N LEU A 17 -13.05 -24.83 -10.53
CA LEU A 17 -13.18 -23.83 -11.59
C LEU A 17 -14.48 -23.06 -11.41
N GLY A 18 -14.44 -21.73 -11.55
CA GLY A 18 -15.62 -20.86 -11.46
C GLY A 18 -15.77 -19.98 -12.68
N ASN A 19 -17.02 -19.63 -13.01
CA ASN A 19 -17.37 -18.80 -14.16
C ASN A 19 -16.72 -19.34 -15.45
N VAL A 20 -17.25 -20.49 -15.86
CA VAL A 20 -16.69 -21.33 -16.90
C VAL A 20 -17.37 -21.06 -18.24
N THR A 21 -16.60 -21.03 -19.32
CA THR A 21 -17.10 -21.04 -20.70
C THR A 21 -16.78 -22.38 -21.33
N LEU A 22 -17.78 -23.02 -21.93
CA LEU A 22 -17.64 -24.25 -22.69
C LEU A 22 -17.19 -23.97 -24.14
N GLN A 23 -16.75 -25.01 -24.85
CA GLN A 23 -16.29 -24.91 -26.25
C GLN A 23 -17.36 -24.42 -27.23
N ASP A 24 -18.64 -24.61 -26.91
CA ASP A 24 -19.79 -24.09 -27.66
C ASP A 24 -20.10 -22.61 -27.33
N ALA A 25 -19.21 -21.94 -26.58
CA ALA A 25 -19.35 -20.60 -26.03
C ALA A 25 -20.44 -20.43 -24.95
N THR A 26 -21.11 -21.51 -24.50
CA THR A 26 -22.06 -21.45 -23.40
C THR A 26 -21.34 -21.10 -22.10
N ARG A 27 -21.88 -20.14 -21.34
CA ARG A 27 -21.22 -19.57 -20.15
C ARG A 27 -21.99 -19.88 -18.86
N TYR A 28 -21.32 -20.50 -17.91
CA TYR A 28 -21.85 -20.90 -16.61
C TYR A 28 -21.26 -20.02 -15.51
N GLN A 29 -21.85 -18.85 -15.30
CA GLN A 29 -21.32 -17.82 -14.40
C GLN A 29 -21.67 -18.02 -12.92
N HIS A 30 -22.60 -18.94 -12.63
CA HIS A 30 -23.09 -19.26 -11.28
C HIS A 30 -22.65 -20.64 -10.79
N TYR A 31 -21.93 -21.40 -11.60
CA TYR A 31 -21.55 -22.77 -11.28
C TYR A 31 -20.07 -22.85 -10.94
N ILE A 32 -19.75 -23.80 -10.07
CA ILE A 32 -18.39 -24.30 -9.89
C ILE A 32 -18.28 -25.71 -10.47
N TYR A 33 -17.13 -26.00 -11.05
CA TYR A 33 -16.78 -27.32 -11.54
C TYR A 33 -15.63 -27.88 -10.72
N THR A 34 -15.72 -29.14 -10.30
CA THR A 34 -14.67 -29.79 -9.51
C THR A 34 -14.06 -30.99 -10.22
N SER A 35 -12.74 -31.08 -10.24
CA SER A 35 -11.96 -32.23 -10.74
C SER A 35 -11.00 -32.69 -9.65
N ASN A 36 -10.64 -33.97 -9.60
CA ASN A 36 -9.54 -34.40 -8.75
C ASN A 36 -8.23 -33.77 -9.24
N ILE A 37 -7.34 -33.41 -8.30
CA ILE A 37 -5.99 -32.93 -8.64
C ILE A 37 -5.21 -34.09 -9.28
N GLY A 38 -4.60 -33.85 -10.45
CA GLY A 38 -3.78 -34.83 -11.18
C GLY A 38 -4.49 -35.60 -12.29
N GLU A 39 -5.82 -35.61 -12.33
CA GLU A 39 -6.59 -36.28 -13.41
C GLU A 39 -6.74 -35.41 -14.68
N GLY A 40 -6.28 -34.16 -14.62
CA GLY A 40 -6.28 -33.22 -15.75
C GLY A 40 -7.68 -32.83 -16.22
N VAL A 41 -7.77 -32.29 -17.44
CA VAL A 41 -9.05 -31.88 -18.07
C VAL A 41 -9.74 -33.05 -18.79
N LEU A 42 -9.24 -34.29 -18.61
CA LEU A 42 -9.74 -35.47 -19.31
C LEU A 42 -11.21 -35.74 -18.94
N ALA A 43 -11.99 -36.26 -19.89
CA ALA A 43 -13.42 -36.52 -19.70
C ALA A 43 -13.72 -37.42 -18.48
N SER A 44 -12.78 -38.28 -18.10
CA SER A 44 -12.83 -39.17 -16.92
C SER A 44 -12.42 -38.52 -15.59
N GLY A 45 -11.76 -37.35 -15.61
CA GLY A 45 -11.29 -36.64 -14.42
C GLY A 45 -12.33 -35.69 -13.80
N TRP A 46 -13.33 -35.31 -14.60
CA TRP A 46 -14.54 -34.68 -14.11
C TRP A 46 -15.43 -35.78 -13.53
N ARG A 47 -15.81 -35.71 -12.24
CA ARG A 47 -16.75 -36.68 -11.66
C ARG A 47 -18.09 -36.58 -12.40
N GLN A 48 -18.29 -37.50 -13.35
CA GLN A 48 -19.54 -37.72 -14.06
C GLN A 48 -20.38 -38.68 -13.21
N ASP A 49 -21.43 -38.17 -12.58
CA ASP A 49 -22.49 -39.07 -12.13
C ASP A 49 -23.26 -39.54 -13.38
N ALA A 50 -23.47 -40.85 -13.49
CA ALA A 50 -24.05 -41.50 -14.67
C ALA A 50 -25.46 -41.01 -15.08
N ASN A 51 -26.10 -40.13 -14.30
CA ASN A 51 -27.46 -39.61 -14.52
C ASN A 51 -27.62 -38.10 -14.19
N LYS A 52 -26.54 -37.33 -14.00
CA LYS A 52 -26.61 -35.87 -13.75
C LYS A 52 -25.52 -35.13 -14.52
N ASP A 53 -25.81 -33.92 -14.97
CA ASP A 53 -24.83 -33.09 -15.68
C ASP A 53 -23.55 -32.92 -14.86
N ALA A 54 -22.44 -33.21 -15.53
CA ALA A 54 -21.13 -33.51 -14.98
C ALA A 54 -20.59 -32.46 -13.99
N ALA A 55 -20.18 -32.88 -12.79
CA ALA A 55 -19.31 -32.19 -11.84
C ALA A 55 -19.61 -30.69 -11.56
N ALA A 56 -20.80 -30.20 -11.92
CA ALA A 56 -21.18 -28.79 -11.89
C ALA A 56 -22.12 -28.54 -10.72
N TYR A 57 -21.73 -27.67 -9.81
CA TYR A 57 -22.51 -27.32 -8.64
C TYR A 57 -22.95 -25.87 -8.72
N TYR A 58 -24.27 -25.63 -8.64
CA TYR A 58 -24.83 -24.29 -8.66
C TYR A 58 -24.57 -23.58 -7.32
N ILE A 59 -23.97 -22.39 -7.38
CA ILE A 59 -23.77 -21.55 -6.21
C ILE A 59 -24.93 -20.58 -6.10
N GLU A 60 -25.66 -20.66 -4.99
CA GLU A 60 -26.81 -19.81 -4.67
C GLU A 60 -26.40 -18.35 -4.37
N GLY A 61 -27.37 -17.46 -4.24
CA GLY A 61 -27.16 -16.06 -3.90
C GLY A 61 -27.06 -15.10 -5.09
N ARG A 62 -26.98 -13.81 -4.75
CA ARG A 62 -27.13 -12.68 -5.68
C ARG A 62 -25.85 -12.40 -6.47
N GLY A 63 -26.04 -12.15 -7.77
CA GLY A 63 -24.96 -11.86 -8.71
C GLY A 63 -24.24 -13.12 -9.19
N GLU A 64 -23.40 -12.99 -10.19
CA GLU A 64 -22.55 -14.07 -10.70
C GLU A 64 -21.20 -14.14 -9.95
N ILE A 65 -20.42 -15.21 -10.15
CA ILE A 65 -19.10 -15.35 -9.54
C ILE A 65 -18.15 -14.34 -10.20
N THR A 66 -17.65 -13.38 -9.41
CA THR A 66 -16.78 -12.28 -9.87
C THR A 66 -15.55 -12.04 -9.02
N GLY A 67 -15.61 -12.39 -7.73
CA GLY A 67 -14.49 -12.21 -6.79
C GLY A 67 -13.62 -13.46 -6.68
N GLY A 68 -13.97 -14.54 -7.39
CA GLY A 68 -13.26 -15.80 -7.33
C GLY A 68 -13.48 -16.54 -6.01
N PHE A 69 -12.40 -17.03 -5.43
CA PHE A 69 -12.40 -17.97 -4.31
C PHE A 69 -11.43 -17.54 -3.22
N GLY A 70 -11.76 -17.84 -1.96
CA GLY A 70 -10.85 -17.74 -0.81
C GLY A 70 -10.99 -18.95 0.11
N ASN A 71 -10.01 -19.16 0.98
CA ASN A 71 -10.08 -20.19 2.03
C ASN A 71 -10.28 -19.49 3.37
N TRP A 72 -11.24 -19.95 4.16
CA TRP A 72 -11.47 -19.42 5.50
C TRP A 72 -11.89 -20.55 6.43
N GLU A 73 -11.13 -20.78 7.49
CA GLU A 73 -11.35 -21.86 8.47
C GLU A 73 -11.55 -23.26 7.82
N GLY A 74 -10.86 -23.52 6.71
CA GLY A 74 -10.98 -24.78 5.97
C GLY A 74 -12.22 -24.90 5.08
N TYR A 75 -13.03 -23.84 4.98
CA TYR A 75 -14.14 -23.71 4.05
C TYR A 75 -13.73 -22.98 2.77
N LEU A 76 -14.37 -23.35 1.66
CA LEU A 76 -14.25 -22.60 0.41
C LEU A 76 -15.23 -21.43 0.42
N ILE A 77 -14.71 -20.21 0.39
CA ILE A 77 -15.49 -19.00 0.26
C ILE A 77 -15.60 -18.63 -1.22
N VAL A 78 -16.83 -18.59 -1.73
CA VAL A 78 -17.14 -18.21 -3.12
C VAL A 78 -17.67 -16.78 -3.14
N PHE A 79 -16.91 -15.90 -3.78
CA PHE A 79 -17.25 -14.49 -3.89
C PHE A 79 -18.05 -14.19 -5.15
N LYS A 80 -19.33 -13.84 -4.97
CA LYS A 80 -20.22 -13.40 -6.05
C LYS A 80 -20.26 -11.88 -6.10
N ARG A 81 -20.89 -11.32 -7.12
CA ARG A 81 -20.96 -9.87 -7.31
C ARG A 81 -21.61 -9.13 -6.14
N TYR A 82 -22.66 -9.71 -5.55
CA TYR A 82 -23.45 -9.07 -4.49
C TYR A 82 -23.68 -9.95 -3.27
N SER A 83 -23.05 -11.12 -3.19
CA SER A 83 -23.18 -12.03 -2.05
C SER A 83 -21.94 -12.91 -1.90
N ILE A 84 -21.79 -13.53 -0.74
CA ILE A 84 -20.71 -14.47 -0.43
C ILE A 84 -21.31 -15.77 0.06
N ARG A 85 -20.80 -16.90 -0.46
CA ARG A 85 -21.21 -18.24 -0.06
C ARG A 85 -20.07 -19.00 0.59
N LYS A 86 -20.37 -19.63 1.71
CA LYS A 86 -19.49 -20.58 2.39
C LYS A 86 -19.81 -21.97 1.88
N VAL A 87 -18.83 -22.71 1.39
CA VAL A 87 -19.01 -24.01 0.71
C VAL A 87 -18.10 -25.07 1.32
N TRP A 88 -18.64 -26.25 1.60
CA TRP A 88 -17.87 -27.39 2.13
C TRP A 88 -18.33 -28.75 1.62
N PHE A 89 -17.41 -29.71 1.75
CA PHE A 89 -17.69 -31.11 1.47
C PHE A 89 -18.37 -31.78 2.67
N VAL A 90 -19.40 -32.59 2.41
CA VAL A 90 -20.08 -33.41 3.41
C VAL A 90 -19.92 -34.92 3.20
N GLY A 91 -19.06 -35.33 2.26
CA GLY A 91 -18.82 -36.73 1.89
C GLY A 91 -19.86 -37.31 0.91
N GLY A 92 -19.49 -38.39 0.22
CA GLY A 92 -20.33 -39.10 -0.76
C GLY A 92 -19.94 -38.91 -2.24
N THR A 93 -20.85 -39.22 -3.17
CA THR A 93 -20.59 -39.21 -4.62
C THR A 93 -20.42 -37.78 -5.19
N ILE A 94 -21.16 -36.79 -4.66
CA ILE A 94 -20.78 -35.44 -4.16
C ILE A 94 -22.08 -34.63 -3.95
N PRO A 95 -22.30 -34.04 -2.77
CA PRO A 95 -23.11 -32.84 -2.72
C PRO A 95 -22.40 -31.81 -1.85
N LEU A 96 -21.73 -30.83 -2.45
CA LEU A 96 -21.28 -29.67 -1.68
C LEU A 96 -22.48 -29.10 -0.91
N LYS A 97 -22.26 -28.74 0.35
CA LYS A 97 -23.20 -27.88 1.07
C LYS A 97 -22.73 -26.45 0.94
N GLN A 98 -23.69 -25.56 0.89
CA GLN A 98 -23.44 -24.13 0.90
C GLN A 98 -24.31 -23.44 1.92
N GLU A 99 -23.78 -22.38 2.48
CA GLU A 99 -24.48 -21.47 3.38
C GLU A 99 -24.23 -20.04 2.93
N GLU A 100 -25.18 -19.16 3.24
CA GLU A 100 -25.00 -17.73 3.02
C GLU A 100 -24.07 -17.15 4.08
N GLN A 101 -22.94 -16.61 3.66
CA GLN A 101 -22.04 -15.87 4.55
C GLN A 101 -22.43 -14.39 4.60
N SER A 102 -22.81 -13.82 3.46
CA SER A 102 -23.24 -12.42 3.36
C SER A 102 -24.22 -12.24 2.20
N PRO A 103 -25.47 -11.82 2.45
CA PRO A 103 -26.50 -11.68 1.40
C PRO A 103 -26.36 -10.41 0.55
N ASP A 104 -25.73 -9.36 1.07
CA ASP A 104 -25.76 -8.01 0.48
C ASP A 104 -24.38 -7.45 0.12
N VAL A 105 -23.33 -8.22 0.39
CA VAL A 105 -21.96 -7.83 0.05
C VAL A 105 -21.30 -8.98 -0.68
N GLY A 106 -20.79 -8.67 -1.88
CA GLY A 106 -19.97 -9.56 -2.69
C GLY A 106 -18.55 -9.02 -2.88
N CYS A 107 -17.84 -9.50 -3.89
CA CYS A 107 -16.55 -8.97 -4.31
C CYS A 107 -16.44 -8.95 -5.83
N THR A 108 -15.98 -7.83 -6.38
CA THR A 108 -15.73 -7.63 -7.82
C THR A 108 -14.25 -7.47 -8.15
N ALA A 109 -13.40 -7.52 -7.13
CA ALA A 109 -11.96 -7.34 -7.20
C ALA A 109 -11.27 -8.65 -6.78
N PRO A 110 -11.21 -9.67 -7.64
CA PRO A 110 -10.71 -10.99 -7.27
C PRO A 110 -9.27 -10.97 -6.73
N GLY A 111 -8.41 -10.12 -7.29
CA GLY A 111 -7.04 -9.95 -6.82
C GLY A 111 -6.90 -9.24 -5.46
N SER A 112 -8.00 -8.75 -4.87
CA SER A 112 -8.01 -8.18 -3.51
C SER A 112 -8.20 -9.21 -2.40
N VAL A 113 -8.57 -10.44 -2.77
CA VAL A 113 -8.88 -11.52 -1.83
C VAL A 113 -7.58 -12.17 -1.36
N GLY A 114 -7.42 -12.31 -0.05
CA GLY A 114 -6.31 -13.08 0.51
C GLY A 114 -6.33 -13.19 2.03
N ASN A 115 -5.48 -14.07 2.55
CA ASN A 115 -5.43 -14.43 3.96
C ASN A 115 -4.21 -13.83 4.67
N ASP A 116 -4.36 -13.60 5.97
CA ASP A 116 -3.22 -13.46 6.89
C ASP A 116 -2.75 -14.84 7.40
N PRO A 117 -1.64 -14.92 8.17
CA PRO A 117 -1.13 -16.19 8.71
C PRO A 117 -2.09 -16.88 9.68
N ASP A 118 -2.97 -16.12 10.34
CA ASP A 118 -3.98 -16.63 11.27
C ASP A 118 -5.19 -17.22 10.53
N GLY A 119 -5.26 -17.06 9.20
CA GLY A 119 -6.32 -17.60 8.35
C GLY A 119 -7.53 -16.68 8.21
N ASN A 120 -7.48 -15.44 8.72
CA ASN A 120 -8.53 -14.46 8.49
C ASN A 120 -8.53 -14.08 7.00
N LEU A 121 -9.72 -13.97 6.41
CA LEU A 121 -9.88 -13.77 4.97
C LEU A 121 -10.34 -12.34 4.68
N TYR A 122 -9.54 -11.60 3.92
CA TYR A 122 -9.78 -10.20 3.60
C TYR A 122 -10.13 -10.03 2.12
N PHE A 123 -10.91 -9.00 1.82
CA PHE A 123 -11.33 -8.68 0.46
C PHE A 123 -11.79 -7.23 0.32
N TYR A 124 -11.83 -6.75 -0.93
CA TYR A 124 -12.50 -5.49 -1.28
C TYR A 124 -13.94 -5.77 -1.76
N GLY A 125 -14.90 -5.32 -0.96
CA GLY A 125 -16.32 -5.59 -1.14
C GLY A 125 -16.97 -4.80 -2.28
N SER A 126 -18.08 -5.33 -2.80
CA SER A 126 -18.94 -4.65 -3.79
C SER A 126 -19.52 -3.33 -3.28
N ASP A 127 -19.52 -3.11 -1.97
CA ASP A 127 -19.92 -1.89 -1.28
C ASP A 127 -18.80 -0.81 -1.20
N LYS A 128 -17.69 -1.04 -1.90
CA LYS A 128 -16.51 -0.17 -1.95
C LYS A 128 -15.80 -0.01 -0.61
N ALA A 129 -15.67 -1.12 0.12
CA ALA A 129 -15.03 -1.17 1.42
C ALA A 129 -14.10 -2.38 1.54
N PHE A 130 -12.94 -2.21 2.18
CA PHE A 130 -12.16 -3.36 2.64
C PHE A 130 -12.85 -4.02 3.82
N ARG A 131 -12.88 -5.35 3.78
CA ARG A 131 -13.60 -6.21 4.70
C ARG A 131 -12.77 -7.43 5.08
N GLU A 132 -13.03 -7.92 6.28
CA GLU A 132 -12.65 -9.24 6.76
C GLU A 132 -13.93 -10.06 6.90
N VAL A 133 -13.90 -11.35 6.57
CA VAL A 133 -15.11 -12.19 6.48
C VAL A 133 -15.90 -12.25 7.78
N ASN A 134 -15.23 -12.25 8.94
CA ASN A 134 -15.86 -12.33 10.25
C ASN A 134 -16.14 -10.95 10.88
N ALA A 135 -15.16 -10.05 10.90
CA ALA A 135 -15.26 -8.71 11.50
C ALA A 135 -16.06 -7.72 10.64
N GLY A 136 -16.31 -8.03 9.37
CA GLY A 136 -17.04 -7.17 8.46
C GLY A 136 -16.17 -6.02 7.94
N LYS A 137 -16.69 -4.80 7.94
CA LYS A 137 -15.98 -3.64 7.38
C LYS A 137 -14.79 -3.25 8.27
N ILE A 138 -13.59 -3.20 7.69
CA ILE A 138 -12.37 -2.77 8.38
C ILE A 138 -11.88 -1.39 7.91
N SER A 139 -12.35 -0.92 6.75
CA SER A 139 -11.94 0.33 6.10
C SER A 139 -12.53 1.62 6.71
N TYR A 140 -13.01 1.61 7.96
CA TYR A 140 -13.56 2.82 8.59
C TYR A 140 -12.54 3.97 8.65
N GLY A 141 -11.27 3.68 8.95
CA GLY A 141 -10.20 4.67 9.01
C GLY A 141 -9.80 5.27 7.66
N ILE A 142 -10.13 4.59 6.54
CA ILE A 142 -9.77 5.00 5.18
C ILE A 142 -10.98 5.06 4.25
N ASP A 143 -12.18 5.33 4.78
CA ASP A 143 -13.44 5.25 4.00
C ASP A 143 -13.41 6.13 2.74
N LYS A 144 -12.81 7.32 2.85
CA LYS A 144 -12.60 8.23 1.71
C LYS A 144 -11.71 7.59 0.63
N THR A 145 -10.60 6.99 1.04
CA THR A 145 -9.65 6.32 0.13
C THR A 145 -10.29 5.12 -0.54
N ALA A 146 -10.97 4.26 0.23
CA ALA A 146 -11.67 3.09 -0.29
C ALA A 146 -12.74 3.49 -1.31
N ARG A 147 -13.55 4.53 -1.03
CA ARG A 147 -14.58 5.00 -1.97
C ARG A 147 -14.05 5.68 -3.22
N ALA A 148 -12.84 6.23 -3.16
CA ALA A 148 -12.17 6.91 -4.27
C ALA A 148 -11.46 5.94 -5.24
N ILE A 149 -11.49 4.63 -4.97
CA ILE A 149 -10.97 3.62 -5.89
C ILE A 149 -11.78 3.63 -7.19
N ASN A 150 -11.08 3.66 -8.33
CA ASN A 150 -11.70 3.71 -9.64
C ASN A 150 -12.53 2.44 -9.92
N PRO A 151 -13.86 2.53 -10.08
CA PRO A 151 -14.72 1.37 -10.28
C PRO A 151 -14.47 0.62 -11.59
N SER A 152 -13.90 1.25 -12.63
CA SER A 152 -13.59 0.56 -13.89
C SER A 152 -12.37 -0.35 -13.78
N LEU A 153 -11.55 -0.17 -12.74
CA LEU A 153 -10.28 -0.87 -12.54
C LEU A 153 -10.31 -1.82 -11.32
N LEU A 154 -11.47 -2.15 -10.77
CA LEU A 154 -11.54 -3.03 -9.58
C LEU A 154 -10.83 -4.38 -9.77
N LYS A 155 -10.84 -4.93 -10.99
CA LYS A 155 -10.14 -6.18 -11.32
C LYS A 155 -8.60 -6.06 -11.29
N SER A 156 -8.04 -4.84 -11.30
CA SER A 156 -6.58 -4.61 -11.21
C SER A 156 -6.07 -4.62 -9.77
N ILE A 157 -6.93 -4.52 -8.75
CA ILE A 157 -6.51 -4.53 -7.35
C ILE A 157 -5.71 -5.81 -7.07
N ARG A 158 -4.60 -5.67 -6.35
CA ARG A 158 -3.75 -6.79 -5.91
C ARG A 158 -3.55 -6.73 -4.41
N PHE A 159 -3.56 -7.89 -3.78
CA PHE A 159 -3.30 -8.09 -2.37
C PHE A 159 -1.96 -8.81 -2.18
N THR A 160 -1.25 -8.46 -1.11
CA THR A 160 -0.18 -9.27 -0.55
C THR A 160 -0.16 -9.15 0.96
N PHE A 161 0.24 -10.22 1.64
CA PHE A 161 0.62 -10.17 3.04
C PHE A 161 2.14 -10.11 3.14
N VAL A 162 2.68 -9.22 3.95
CA VAL A 162 4.12 -9.06 4.18
C VAL A 162 4.45 -9.64 5.55
N ASP A 163 5.06 -10.82 5.56
CA ASP A 163 5.27 -11.63 6.76
C ASP A 163 6.18 -10.94 7.78
N GLU A 164 7.21 -10.25 7.30
CA GLU A 164 8.24 -9.61 8.13
C GLU A 164 7.68 -8.49 9.01
N TYR A 165 6.61 -7.83 8.54
CA TYR A 165 6.01 -6.68 9.22
C TYR A 165 4.59 -6.95 9.74
N GLY A 166 4.01 -8.11 9.43
CA GLY A 166 2.62 -8.42 9.76
C GLY A 166 1.63 -7.49 9.05
N GLU A 167 1.92 -7.12 7.80
CA GLU A 167 1.15 -6.10 7.06
C GLU A 167 0.35 -6.69 5.92
N LEU A 168 -0.93 -6.30 5.85
CA LEU A 168 -1.78 -6.51 4.69
C LEU A 168 -1.64 -5.30 3.77
N ARG A 169 -1.28 -5.51 2.52
CA ARG A 169 -1.10 -4.45 1.53
C ARG A 169 -1.99 -4.67 0.33
N TRP A 170 -2.70 -3.63 -0.08
CA TRP A 170 -3.47 -3.62 -1.33
C TRP A 170 -2.97 -2.54 -2.27
N ALA A 171 -2.54 -2.93 -3.47
CA ALA A 171 -2.33 -2.02 -4.57
C ALA A 171 -3.69 -1.68 -5.20
N VAL A 172 -4.03 -0.38 -5.24
CA VAL A 172 -5.33 0.12 -5.67
C VAL A 172 -5.22 1.22 -6.73
N PRO A 173 -6.19 1.31 -7.65
CA PRO A 173 -6.32 2.44 -8.58
C PRO A 173 -7.07 3.58 -7.89
N TYR A 174 -6.34 4.47 -7.23
CA TYR A 174 -6.89 5.60 -6.47
C TYR A 174 -7.15 6.82 -7.36
N GLY A 175 -8.38 7.34 -7.29
CA GLY A 175 -8.84 8.51 -8.04
C GLY A 175 -9.58 8.16 -9.33
N ASN A 176 -10.58 8.97 -9.69
CA ASN A 176 -11.46 8.72 -10.85
C ASN A 176 -10.71 8.72 -12.20
N SER A 177 -9.56 9.37 -12.29
CA SER A 177 -8.71 9.44 -13.48
C SER A 177 -7.61 8.39 -13.50
N ALA A 178 -7.54 7.49 -12.51
CA ALA A 178 -6.55 6.43 -12.48
C ALA A 178 -6.73 5.51 -13.70
N THR A 179 -5.63 5.22 -14.39
CA THR A 179 -5.56 4.26 -15.50
C THR A 179 -4.93 2.92 -15.09
N ALA A 180 -4.29 2.88 -13.92
CA ALA A 180 -3.69 1.71 -13.32
C ALA A 180 -3.68 1.86 -11.78
N ASN A 181 -3.21 0.84 -11.07
CA ASN A 181 -2.93 0.95 -9.64
C ASN A 181 -1.79 1.97 -9.43
N ASN A 182 -1.99 2.90 -8.50
CA ASN A 182 -1.09 4.03 -8.24
C ASN A 182 -0.90 4.31 -6.74
N LYS A 183 -1.50 3.50 -5.87
CA LYS A 183 -1.43 3.65 -4.42
C LYS A 183 -1.44 2.29 -3.75
N ILE A 184 -0.71 2.15 -2.65
CA ILE A 184 -0.80 1.02 -1.73
C ILE A 184 -1.45 1.47 -0.44
N VAL A 185 -2.48 0.77 0.01
CA VAL A 185 -3.07 0.94 1.34
C VAL A 185 -2.60 -0.20 2.24
N ILE A 186 -2.27 0.13 3.49
CA ILE A 186 -1.63 -0.78 4.45
C ILE A 186 -2.52 -0.94 5.67
N TYR A 187 -2.79 -2.19 6.05
CA TYR A 187 -3.50 -2.52 7.28
C TYR A 187 -2.64 -3.44 8.15
N LYS A 188 -2.56 -3.11 9.44
CA LYS A 188 -1.77 -3.83 10.44
C LYS A 188 -2.45 -3.71 11.79
N GLU A 189 -2.60 -4.83 12.51
CA GLU A 189 -3.05 -4.82 13.92
C GLU A 189 -4.32 -3.97 14.18
N GLY A 190 -5.33 -4.05 13.31
CA GLY A 190 -6.57 -3.30 13.53
C GLY A 190 -6.56 -1.85 13.01
N ARG A 191 -5.40 -1.32 12.59
CA ARG A 191 -5.22 0.07 12.14
C ARG A 191 -4.79 0.14 10.68
N TRP A 192 -5.18 1.25 10.03
CA TRP A 192 -4.66 1.62 8.72
C TRP A 192 -3.44 2.51 8.90
N ASP A 193 -2.36 2.19 8.20
CA ASP A 193 -1.15 3.01 8.16
C ASP A 193 -1.17 3.95 6.96
N THR A 194 -0.14 4.77 6.84
CA THR A 194 0.10 5.71 5.76
C THR A 194 0.09 4.98 4.42
N ASP A 195 -0.67 5.51 3.48
CA ASP A 195 -0.72 5.03 2.11
C ASP A 195 0.54 5.44 1.34
N ILE A 196 1.00 4.58 0.44
CA ILE A 196 2.20 4.81 -0.37
C ILE A 196 1.76 5.11 -1.80
N ASP A 197 2.16 6.26 -2.35
CA ASP A 197 1.94 6.59 -3.75
C ASP A 197 2.96 5.87 -4.64
N ILE A 198 2.57 4.73 -5.19
CA ILE A 198 3.41 3.89 -6.04
C ILE A 198 2.56 3.08 -7.02
N ALA A 199 3.04 2.95 -8.26
CA ALA A 199 2.41 2.12 -9.27
C ALA A 199 2.77 0.65 -9.08
N VAL A 200 1.79 -0.21 -8.81
CA VAL A 200 2.01 -1.65 -8.60
C VAL A 200 0.94 -2.50 -9.28
N THR A 201 1.35 -3.32 -10.24
CA THR A 201 0.46 -4.21 -11.01
C THR A 201 0.49 -5.66 -10.53
N ALA A 202 1.56 -6.05 -9.84
CA ALA A 202 1.74 -7.38 -9.27
C ALA A 202 2.64 -7.34 -8.04
N PHE A 203 2.39 -8.28 -7.12
CA PHE A 203 3.27 -8.61 -6.01
C PHE A 203 3.86 -9.99 -6.23
N GLY A 204 5.10 -10.20 -5.82
CA GLY A 204 5.72 -11.51 -5.78
C GLY A 204 6.60 -11.66 -4.55
N LYS A 205 6.52 -12.84 -3.92
CA LYS A 205 7.39 -13.23 -2.82
C LYS A 205 8.48 -14.12 -3.37
N TYR A 206 9.73 -13.74 -3.15
CA TYR A 206 10.88 -14.48 -3.61
C TYR A 206 11.87 -14.65 -2.46
N THR A 207 12.60 -15.75 -2.48
CA THR A 207 13.70 -15.96 -1.54
C THR A 207 14.99 -15.82 -2.32
N ARG A 208 15.91 -14.99 -1.82
CA ARG A 208 17.21 -14.81 -2.47
C ARG A 208 18.02 -16.09 -2.34
N GLN A 209 18.17 -16.85 -3.43
CA GLN A 209 18.88 -18.14 -3.42
C GLN A 209 20.41 -17.99 -3.27
N SER A 210 20.96 -16.89 -3.76
CA SER A 210 22.37 -16.55 -3.60
C SER A 210 22.55 -15.04 -3.50
N GLY A 211 23.43 -14.62 -2.60
CA GLY A 211 23.95 -13.26 -2.55
C GLY A 211 25.37 -13.27 -3.08
N TYR A 212 25.63 -12.54 -4.16
CA TYR A 212 27.00 -12.30 -4.59
C TYR A 212 27.55 -11.10 -3.85
N THR A 213 28.65 -11.29 -3.14
CA THR A 213 29.50 -10.21 -2.66
C THR A 213 30.54 -9.88 -3.73
N TRP A 214 31.24 -8.76 -3.56
CA TRP A 214 32.40 -8.44 -4.40
C TRP A 214 33.38 -9.61 -4.53
N ASP A 215 33.56 -10.37 -3.44
CA ASP A 215 34.51 -11.48 -3.36
C ASP A 215 33.98 -12.81 -3.91
N THR A 216 32.68 -12.92 -4.21
CA THR A 216 32.03 -14.19 -4.61
C THR A 216 31.37 -14.13 -5.98
N LEU A 217 31.68 -13.13 -6.80
CA LEU A 217 31.13 -13.00 -8.16
C LEU A 217 31.51 -14.23 -9.03
N PRO A 218 30.58 -14.75 -9.85
CA PRO A 218 30.84 -15.89 -10.74
C PRO A 218 31.56 -15.48 -12.04
N PHE A 219 32.01 -14.23 -12.13
CA PHE A 219 32.65 -13.65 -13.31
C PHE A 219 34.00 -13.06 -12.93
N SER A 220 34.98 -13.19 -13.82
CA SER A 220 36.37 -12.76 -13.57
C SER A 220 36.76 -11.46 -14.29
N SER A 221 35.88 -10.87 -15.10
CA SER A 221 36.16 -9.63 -15.83
C SER A 221 34.91 -8.78 -16.10
N TRP A 222 35.11 -7.47 -16.15
CA TRP A 222 34.06 -6.47 -16.39
C TRP A 222 33.34 -6.65 -17.74
N ASP A 223 34.03 -7.16 -18.76
CA ASP A 223 33.48 -7.33 -20.11
C ASP A 223 32.41 -8.45 -20.21
N THR A 224 32.28 -9.27 -19.17
CA THR A 224 31.23 -10.29 -19.07
C THR A 224 29.96 -9.78 -18.38
N TRP A 225 29.95 -8.51 -17.99
CA TRP A 225 28.85 -7.88 -17.27
C TRP A 225 27.90 -7.14 -18.23
N ALA A 226 26.63 -7.54 -18.26
CA ALA A 226 25.60 -6.95 -19.12
C ALA A 226 24.65 -5.95 -18.41
N TRP A 227 25.02 -5.44 -17.22
CA TRP A 227 24.17 -4.53 -16.43
C TRP A 227 24.85 -3.17 -16.23
N ASP A 228 24.08 -2.09 -16.22
CA ASP A 228 24.59 -0.71 -16.23
C ASP A 228 25.16 -0.24 -14.88
N SER A 229 24.91 -0.94 -13.77
CA SER A 229 25.46 -0.60 -12.44
C SER A 229 25.31 -1.74 -11.41
N TRP A 230 26.02 -1.62 -10.28
CA TRP A 230 25.95 -2.53 -9.13
C TRP A 230 25.70 -1.75 -7.84
N GLU A 231 24.57 -2.04 -7.19
CA GLU A 231 24.28 -1.58 -5.84
C GLU A 231 23.92 -2.79 -4.98
N ALA A 232 24.83 -3.19 -4.10
CA ALA A 232 24.63 -4.35 -3.24
C ALA A 232 23.72 -4.00 -2.05
N VAL A 233 22.42 -4.24 -2.20
CA VAL A 233 21.49 -4.26 -1.06
C VAL A 233 21.75 -5.57 -0.28
N ASN A 234 22.54 -5.45 0.79
CA ASN A 234 22.82 -6.44 1.84
C ASN A 234 22.50 -7.89 1.45
N ALA A 235 23.49 -8.58 0.88
CA ALA A 235 23.34 -9.82 0.13
C ALA A 235 23.25 -11.09 0.99
N SER A 236 22.33 -11.17 1.95
CA SER A 236 22.06 -12.43 2.66
C SER A 236 21.26 -13.38 1.78
N SER A 237 21.74 -14.61 1.62
CA SER A 237 20.93 -15.72 1.10
C SER A 237 19.79 -16.02 2.06
N ASP A 238 18.71 -16.59 1.55
CA ASP A 238 17.49 -16.97 2.29
C ASP A 238 16.68 -15.81 2.89
N PHE A 239 17.04 -14.56 2.60
CA PHE A 239 16.20 -13.42 2.96
C PHE A 239 14.97 -13.37 2.05
N PRO A 240 13.75 -13.33 2.60
CA PRO A 240 12.54 -13.11 1.83
C PRO A 240 12.53 -11.68 1.28
N VAL A 241 12.24 -11.56 -0.01
CA VAL A 241 12.14 -10.29 -0.72
C VAL A 241 10.74 -10.19 -1.31
N CYS A 242 10.04 -9.12 -0.93
CA CYS A 242 8.80 -8.72 -1.59
C CYS A 242 9.14 -7.86 -2.81
N LEU A 243 8.85 -8.37 -4.00
CA LEU A 243 8.99 -7.60 -5.24
C LEU A 243 7.63 -7.05 -5.67
N CYS A 244 7.65 -5.86 -6.27
CA CYS A 244 6.50 -5.28 -6.96
C CYS A 244 6.90 -4.85 -8.37
N SER A 245 6.00 -5.00 -9.33
CA SER A 245 6.23 -4.56 -10.71
C SER A 245 5.25 -3.47 -11.10
N ASP A 246 5.68 -2.55 -11.97
CA ASP A 246 4.83 -1.50 -12.52
C ASP A 246 4.15 -1.95 -13.85
N SER A 247 3.46 -1.05 -14.55
CA SER A 247 2.86 -1.32 -15.86
C SER A 247 3.86 -1.28 -17.02
N SER A 248 5.08 -0.82 -16.78
CA SER A 248 6.17 -0.70 -17.77
C SER A 248 7.03 -1.96 -17.83
N GLY A 249 6.81 -2.91 -16.92
CA GLY A 249 7.55 -4.17 -16.83
C GLY A 249 8.79 -4.10 -15.94
N PHE A 250 9.02 -2.97 -15.27
CA PHE A 250 10.10 -2.86 -14.30
C PHE A 250 9.69 -3.49 -12.97
N THR A 251 10.65 -4.09 -12.28
CA THR A 251 10.45 -4.78 -10.99
C THR A 251 11.34 -4.14 -9.94
N TYR A 252 10.74 -3.85 -8.78
CA TYR A 252 11.34 -3.12 -7.68
C TYR A 252 11.22 -3.95 -6.40
N ASN A 253 12.15 -3.74 -5.46
CA ASN A 253 11.97 -4.24 -4.10
C ASN A 253 10.92 -3.35 -3.39
N LEU A 254 9.79 -3.95 -3.01
CA LEU A 254 8.68 -3.26 -2.35
C LEU A 254 9.10 -2.67 -0.99
N ILE A 255 10.09 -3.29 -0.36
CA ILE A 255 10.65 -2.90 0.95
C ILE A 255 12.17 -2.84 0.82
N GLY A 256 12.63 -2.26 -0.29
CA GLY A 256 13.98 -1.72 -0.34
C GLY A 256 13.97 -0.43 0.44
N ALA A 257 14.63 -0.38 1.60
CA ALA A 257 15.12 0.88 2.09
C ALA A 257 16.15 1.34 1.05
N PHE A 258 15.71 2.13 0.08
CA PHE A 258 16.60 3.04 -0.59
C PHE A 258 17.03 4.01 0.50
N THR A 259 18.09 3.67 1.23
CA THR A 259 18.90 4.70 1.86
C THR A 259 19.25 5.64 0.74
N ASP A 260 18.74 6.87 0.84
CA ASP A 260 19.08 7.99 -0.02
C ASP A 260 20.56 7.89 -0.41
N ASN A 261 20.78 7.70 -1.71
CA ASN A 261 22.09 7.47 -2.32
C ASN A 261 22.87 8.79 -2.49
N GLY A 262 22.77 9.67 -1.49
CA GLY A 262 23.43 10.98 -1.45
C GLY A 262 22.78 12.07 -2.29
N SER A 263 21.48 11.99 -2.61
CA SER A 263 20.77 13.07 -3.30
C SER A 263 20.18 14.04 -2.27
N THR A 264 20.62 15.30 -2.33
CA THR A 264 20.06 16.38 -1.51
C THR A 264 18.53 16.43 -1.61
N TYR A 265 17.82 16.42 -0.47
CA TYR A 265 16.37 16.59 -0.41
C TYR A 265 16.01 17.78 0.48
N ASP A 266 14.97 18.52 0.11
CA ASP A 266 14.50 19.66 0.90
C ASP A 266 13.65 19.20 2.08
N SER A 267 14.18 19.32 3.29
CA SER A 267 13.43 19.19 4.54
C SER A 267 12.97 20.58 5.00
N SER A 268 11.70 20.74 5.37
CA SER A 268 11.20 21.99 5.96
C SER A 268 9.90 21.79 6.73
N PHE A 269 9.57 22.73 7.61
CA PHE A 269 8.25 22.89 8.19
C PHE A 269 7.96 24.37 8.44
N GLU A 270 6.72 24.71 8.76
CA GLU A 270 6.30 26.09 9.00
C GLU A 270 5.84 26.29 10.45
N ILE A 271 6.37 27.31 11.12
CA ILE A 271 5.90 27.78 12.44
C ILE A 271 5.18 29.10 12.24
N THR A 272 3.90 29.13 12.59
CA THR A 272 3.13 30.36 12.69
C THR A 272 3.22 30.94 14.10
N THR A 273 3.33 32.27 14.19
CA THR A 273 3.23 33.03 15.44
C THR A 273 1.82 33.57 15.69
N ASP A 274 0.83 33.05 14.96
CA ASP A 274 -0.57 33.38 15.17
C ASP A 274 -1.08 32.75 16.47
N LEU A 275 -0.96 33.53 17.55
CA LEU A 275 -1.52 33.24 18.87
C LEU A 275 -2.92 33.84 19.03
N GLY A 276 -3.50 34.39 17.95
CA GLY A 276 -4.81 35.01 17.98
C GLY A 276 -5.86 34.04 17.46
N ASP A 277 -6.73 33.54 18.33
CA ASP A 277 -8.04 33.03 17.93
C ASP A 277 -8.87 34.18 17.30
N LYS A 278 -8.54 34.55 16.06
CA LYS A 278 -9.17 35.61 15.26
C LYS A 278 -9.17 37.02 15.87
N GLN A 279 -8.46 37.26 16.98
CA GLN A 279 -8.22 38.62 17.48
C GLN A 279 -6.97 39.19 16.81
N THR A 280 -7.17 40.10 15.87
CA THR A 280 -6.07 40.79 15.17
C THR A 280 -5.19 41.50 16.20
N LEU A 281 -3.91 41.13 16.26
CA LEU A 281 -2.93 41.83 17.10
C LEU A 281 -2.81 43.29 16.63
N MET A 282 -3.12 44.24 17.53
CA MET A 282 -3.09 45.69 17.22
C MET A 282 -1.68 46.24 16.99
N TYR A 283 -0.66 45.63 17.58
CA TYR A 283 0.70 46.17 17.62
C TYR A 283 1.66 45.38 16.74
N TYR A 284 2.62 46.08 16.14
CA TYR A 284 3.72 45.44 15.44
C TYR A 284 4.71 44.83 16.44
N LYS A 285 5.16 43.61 16.15
CA LYS A 285 6.28 42.95 16.83
C LYS A 285 7.54 43.22 16.01
N ARG A 286 8.60 43.68 16.65
CA ARG A 286 9.93 43.81 16.04
C ARG A 286 10.84 42.73 16.64
N VAL A 287 11.20 41.72 15.84
CA VAL A 287 12.11 40.65 16.23
C VAL A 287 13.53 41.10 15.90
N LEU A 288 14.39 41.09 16.91
CA LEU A 288 15.78 41.52 16.82
C LEU A 288 16.74 40.33 16.80
N GLN A 289 16.34 39.21 17.40
CA GLN A 289 17.16 38.01 17.47
C GLN A 289 16.27 36.78 17.50
N ILE A 290 16.79 35.72 16.91
CA ILE A 290 16.19 34.40 16.91
C ILE A 290 17.26 33.43 17.41
N TYR A 291 16.93 32.62 18.41
CA TYR A 291 17.74 31.50 18.84
C TYR A 291 17.06 30.21 18.40
N CYS A 292 17.78 29.39 17.63
CA CYS A 292 17.31 28.08 17.21
C CYS A 292 18.00 27.00 18.03
N TYR A 293 17.22 25.98 18.40
CA TYR A 293 17.66 24.80 19.11
C TYR A 293 17.45 23.58 18.22
N PHE A 294 18.52 22.87 17.91
CA PHE A 294 18.47 21.64 17.13
C PHE A 294 19.55 20.67 17.61
N ARG A 295 19.36 19.38 17.33
CA ARG A 295 20.37 18.36 17.64
C ARG A 295 21.53 18.48 16.65
N ALA A 296 22.77 18.37 17.13
CA ALA A 296 23.94 18.44 16.25
C ALA A 296 23.92 17.32 15.19
N LYS A 297 24.38 17.64 13.99
CA LYS A 297 24.61 16.72 12.87
C LYS A 297 26.09 16.74 12.49
N THR A 298 26.53 15.75 11.73
CA THR A 298 27.92 15.65 11.23
C THR A 298 28.22 16.64 10.10
N ALA A 299 27.19 17.08 9.38
CA ALA A 299 27.25 18.07 8.32
C ALA A 299 25.88 18.75 8.15
N GLY A 300 25.83 19.82 7.35
CA GLY A 300 24.59 20.44 6.90
C GLY A 300 24.36 21.86 7.41
N THR A 301 23.50 22.58 6.70
CA THR A 301 23.12 23.96 6.99
C THR A 301 21.60 24.07 6.98
N LEU A 302 21.05 24.86 7.89
CA LEU A 302 19.62 25.17 7.98
C LEU A 302 19.41 26.65 7.64
N ASP A 303 18.64 26.95 6.60
CA ASP A 303 18.23 28.30 6.24
C ASP A 303 16.91 28.67 6.90
N LEU A 304 16.77 29.92 7.36
CA LEU A 304 15.53 30.42 7.94
C LEU A 304 14.86 31.42 7.02
N TYR A 305 13.64 31.11 6.59
CA TYR A 305 12.80 32.01 5.82
C TYR A 305 11.71 32.61 6.69
N VAL A 306 11.24 33.81 6.34
CA VAL A 306 10.07 34.42 6.97
C VAL A 306 9.13 34.99 5.93
N LYS A 307 7.84 34.86 6.23
CA LYS A 307 6.73 35.52 5.53
C LYS A 307 6.01 36.41 6.53
N LYS A 308 5.83 37.68 6.19
CA LYS A 308 5.28 38.71 7.09
C LYS A 308 3.87 39.09 6.66
N ASP A 309 2.97 39.21 7.64
CA ASP A 309 1.60 39.68 7.46
C ASP A 309 0.90 38.99 6.26
N SER A 310 0.56 39.75 5.21
CA SER A 310 -0.15 39.27 4.02
C SER A 310 0.75 39.15 2.78
N GLU A 311 2.07 39.01 2.95
CA GLU A 311 2.96 38.68 1.84
C GLU A 311 2.46 37.40 1.14
N SER A 312 2.60 37.28 -0.18
CA SER A 312 2.14 36.10 -0.92
C SER A 312 3.16 34.96 -0.90
N SER A 313 4.45 35.30 -0.84
CA SER A 313 5.58 34.38 -0.83
C SER A 313 6.50 34.62 0.37
N TYR A 314 7.34 33.64 0.69
CA TYR A 314 8.47 33.85 1.59
C TYR A 314 9.46 34.85 0.97
N GLY A 315 10.08 35.67 1.81
CA GLY A 315 11.19 36.54 1.40
C GLY A 315 12.49 35.75 1.18
N SER A 316 13.59 36.47 0.96
CA SER A 316 14.93 35.87 1.01
C SER A 316 15.20 35.25 2.39
N SER A 317 16.12 34.26 2.43
CA SER A 317 16.61 33.70 3.70
C SER A 317 17.06 34.84 4.63
N LEU A 318 16.61 34.79 5.88
CA LEU A 318 17.06 35.67 6.96
C LEU A 318 18.50 35.37 7.36
N GLY A 319 18.98 34.16 7.05
CA GLY A 319 20.31 33.68 7.35
C GLY A 319 20.31 32.17 7.54
N SER A 320 21.51 31.64 7.69
CA SER A 320 21.79 30.21 7.76
C SER A 320 22.43 29.82 9.09
N PHE A 321 22.14 28.62 9.55
CA PHE A 321 22.71 28.01 10.75
C PHE A 321 23.54 26.79 10.36
N SER A 322 24.77 26.69 10.87
CA SER A 322 25.51 25.44 10.83
C SER A 322 24.83 24.42 11.74
N MET A 323 24.60 23.22 11.23
CA MET A 323 24.09 22.10 12.04
C MET A 323 25.20 21.32 12.76
N VAL A 324 26.45 21.75 12.57
CA VAL A 324 27.64 21.10 13.13
C VAL A 324 28.11 21.84 14.39
N GLY A 325 28.41 21.08 15.44
CA GLY A 325 29.04 21.60 16.67
C GLY A 325 29.30 20.49 17.69
N ASP A 326 29.98 20.84 18.78
CA ASP A 326 30.55 19.88 19.74
C ASP A 326 29.56 19.38 20.81
N GLY A 327 28.35 19.94 20.88
CA GLY A 327 27.33 19.57 21.86
C GLY A 327 26.14 18.86 21.23
N ASP A 328 25.49 17.96 21.98
CA ASP A 328 24.32 17.21 21.51
C ASP A 328 23.17 18.12 21.05
N ILE A 329 22.99 19.25 21.73
CA ILE A 329 22.01 20.29 21.37
C ILE A 329 22.77 21.57 21.06
N LEU A 330 22.59 22.08 19.85
CA LEU A 330 23.16 23.34 19.39
C LEU A 330 22.15 24.47 19.63
N ARG A 331 22.64 25.54 20.25
CA ARG A 331 21.92 26.81 20.36
C ARG A 331 22.61 27.84 19.48
N VAL A 332 22.00 28.16 18.36
CA VAL A 332 22.59 29.11 17.39
C VAL A 332 21.76 30.38 17.33
N ARG A 333 22.47 31.52 17.37
CA ARG A 333 21.89 32.86 17.34
C ARG A 333 21.90 33.39 15.92
N LEU A 334 20.76 33.88 15.45
CA LEU A 334 20.64 34.68 14.25
C LEU A 334 20.16 36.09 14.63
N ALA A 335 21.03 37.08 14.37
CA ALA A 335 20.66 38.49 14.51
C ALA A 335 19.83 38.89 13.29
N VAL A 336 18.63 39.40 13.53
CA VAL A 336 17.69 39.83 12.48
C VAL A 336 17.12 41.19 12.86
N ASP A 337 16.50 41.90 11.91
CA ASP A 337 15.70 43.08 12.24
C ASP A 337 14.46 43.07 11.36
N ILE A 338 13.42 42.39 11.85
CA ILE A 338 12.18 42.20 11.10
C ILE A 338 10.99 42.68 11.93
N ARG A 339 10.03 43.31 11.26
CA ARG A 339 8.83 43.88 11.90
C ARG A 339 7.58 43.46 11.13
N ALA A 340 6.62 42.87 11.84
CA ALA A 340 5.32 42.46 11.32
C ALA A 340 4.32 42.29 12.47
N ARG A 341 3.03 42.13 12.18
CA ARG A 341 2.05 41.70 13.18
C ARG A 341 2.02 40.18 13.28
N HIS A 342 2.11 39.52 12.13
CA HIS A 342 2.15 38.06 11.99
C HIS A 342 3.43 37.64 11.27
N PHE A 343 4.07 36.60 11.80
CA PHE A 343 5.20 35.95 11.16
C PHE A 343 4.89 34.48 10.95
N LEU A 344 5.25 33.99 9.77
CA LEU A 344 5.34 32.58 9.45
C LEU A 344 6.81 32.28 9.15
N PHE A 345 7.45 31.51 10.02
CA PHE A 345 8.85 31.11 9.91
C PHE A 345 8.95 29.74 9.26
N LYS A 346 9.89 29.57 8.34
CA LYS A 346 10.15 28.30 7.67
C LYS A 346 11.64 27.97 7.74
N PRO A 347 12.06 27.11 8.68
CA PRO A 347 13.37 26.47 8.61
C PRO A 347 13.39 25.48 7.44
N GLN A 348 14.47 25.50 6.65
CA GLN A 348 14.64 24.63 5.49
C GLN A 348 16.10 24.17 5.36
N SER A 349 16.33 22.90 5.04
CA SER A 349 17.66 22.35 4.78
C SER A 349 17.60 21.38 3.59
N THR A 350 18.73 21.15 2.94
CA THR A 350 18.88 20.13 1.88
C THR A 350 19.29 18.75 2.44
N SER A 351 19.11 18.56 3.75
CA SER A 351 19.47 17.36 4.55
C SER A 351 18.49 17.22 5.73
N ASP A 352 18.51 16.11 6.48
CA ASP A 352 17.71 15.99 7.70
C ASP A 352 18.16 16.98 8.78
N PHE A 353 17.21 17.43 9.59
CA PHE A 353 17.50 18.20 10.80
C PHE A 353 16.54 17.86 11.94
N ASP A 354 17.08 17.80 13.16
CA ASP A 354 16.31 17.48 14.36
C ASP A 354 16.00 18.78 15.10
N PHE A 355 14.91 19.45 14.73
CA PHE A 355 14.51 20.70 15.36
C PHE A 355 13.87 20.47 16.73
N ILE A 356 14.32 21.25 17.72
CA ILE A 356 13.82 21.18 19.11
C ILE A 356 12.94 22.39 19.41
N GLY A 357 13.36 23.59 19.01
CA GLY A 357 12.62 24.81 19.33
C GLY A 357 13.25 26.10 18.79
N MET A 358 12.50 27.20 18.92
CA MET A 358 12.93 28.53 18.53
C MET A 358 12.49 29.56 19.58
N GLU A 359 13.43 30.39 20.02
CA GLU A 359 13.23 31.49 20.97
C GLU A 359 13.36 32.83 20.22
N PHE A 360 12.41 33.74 20.46
CA PHE A 360 12.37 35.04 19.81
C PHE A 360 12.64 36.15 20.81
N GLU A 361 13.67 36.95 20.55
CA GLU A 361 13.84 38.23 21.25
C GLU A 361 13.11 39.32 20.45
N TYR A 362 11.99 39.80 20.98
CA TYR A 362 11.16 40.79 20.31
C TYR A 362 10.78 41.96 21.21
N LYS A 363 10.50 43.09 20.58
CA LYS A 363 9.91 44.28 21.22
C LYS A 363 8.54 44.57 20.61
N LEU A 364 7.58 44.91 21.45
CA LEU A 364 6.32 45.49 20.98
C LEU A 364 6.59 46.93 20.55
N SER A 365 6.35 47.21 19.27
CA SER A 365 6.65 48.49 18.64
C SER A 365 5.36 49.11 18.11
N GLY A 366 4.48 49.51 19.04
CA GLY A 366 3.34 50.43 18.86
C GLY A 366 2.44 50.23 17.63
N THR A 367 1.55 51.20 17.43
CA THR A 367 0.89 51.47 16.14
C THR A 367 1.85 52.30 15.29
N ARG A 368 1.77 52.16 13.96
CA ARG A 368 2.76 52.68 13.00
C ARG A 368 3.10 54.15 13.19
#